data_AF-A0A813I5Z1-F1
#
_entry.id   AF-A0A813I5Z1-F1
#
_cell.length_a   1.000
_cell.length_b   1.000
_cell.length_c   1.000
_cell.angle_alpha   90.00
_cell.angle_beta   90.00
_cell.angle_gamma   90.00
#
_symmetry.space_group_name_H-M   'P 1'
#
loop_
_entity.id
_entity.type
_entity.pdbx_description
1 polymer ?
#
loop_
_entity_poly.entity_id
_entity_poly.type
_entity_poly.pdbx_seq_one_letter_code
_entity_poly.pdbx_strand_id
1 'polypeptide(L)'
;MATAEGRFWRGFDYRSRLPWSILAAQGAALCLSHSAAAAASQRPPLVSDEASDFGGGRPDVERGHGKSMQEALAGRASPVAELSESPSWEVFYEQYMRKNIPVVIRKHMVDQPGYKLWTDDYLRSNWGSREISVEMKKIEERGGPSREMSLAKLLDEMYKPDRSDQLYAVIDFDTDAKALRDFKMPAPLNCKEIAPQSLTLWMSSGGTSSVLHQDDADNFLMLLAGKKRVMLVHQDQAHNIYAHTAKSGGTSSVHQGSVDLEAFPRFADVPWLSAELGPGDTLFIPHSYWHQVESEGRNLAVNLWYGHRGDWAWWPVGNQKIYSPMHFGSDGFPKFDDLRNMSAATLPCKPLAPGADLSQ
;
A
#
# COMPACT_ATOMS: atom_id res chain seq x y z
N MET A 1 -12.05 41.53 -29.61
CA MET A 1 -12.09 41.11 -28.20
C MET A 1 -12.52 39.65 -28.20
N ALA A 2 -11.56 38.74 -28.18
CA ALA A 2 -11.77 37.30 -28.27
C ALA A 2 -11.16 36.63 -27.04
N THR A 3 -11.88 35.62 -26.56
CA THR A 3 -11.58 34.73 -25.44
C THR A 3 -10.28 33.95 -25.68
N ALA A 4 -9.45 33.82 -24.65
CA ALA A 4 -8.30 32.90 -24.64
C ALA A 4 -8.49 31.90 -23.50
N GLU A 5 -8.80 30.67 -23.90
CA GLU A 5 -8.97 29.48 -23.07
C GLU A 5 -7.66 29.04 -22.42
N GLY A 6 -7.77 28.56 -21.18
CA GLY A 6 -6.71 27.91 -20.45
C GLY A 6 -6.29 26.58 -21.09
N ARG A 7 -4.97 26.41 -21.18
CA ARG A 7 -4.28 25.13 -21.33
C ARG A 7 -2.99 25.27 -20.54
N PHE A 8 -2.76 24.36 -19.60
CA PHE A 8 -1.47 23.72 -19.28
C PHE A 8 -1.52 23.12 -17.87
N TRP A 9 -2.07 21.91 -17.78
CA TRP A 9 -1.65 20.91 -16.79
C TRP A 9 -1.47 19.61 -17.57
N ARG A 10 -0.22 19.31 -17.96
CA ARG A 10 0.21 17.93 -18.26
C ARG A 10 0.96 17.48 -17.02
N GLY A 11 0.28 16.73 -16.16
CA GLY A 11 0.91 15.98 -15.09
C GLY A 11 1.90 14.98 -15.69
N PHE A 12 3.06 14.87 -15.06
CA PHE A 12 4.03 13.83 -15.31
C PHE A 12 3.42 12.49 -14.88
N ASP A 13 3.01 11.69 -15.86
CA ASP A 13 2.67 10.29 -15.69
C ASP A 13 3.99 9.49 -15.57
N TYR A 14 4.35 9.10 -14.35
CA TYR A 14 5.46 8.17 -14.09
C TYR A 14 4.92 6.73 -13.98
N ARG A 15 4.17 6.26 -14.97
CA ARG A 15 4.01 4.82 -15.25
C ARG A 15 4.35 4.53 -16.72
N SER A 16 5.59 4.82 -17.12
CA SER A 16 6.15 4.36 -18.39
C SER A 16 6.48 2.85 -18.33
N ARG A 17 5.49 2.01 -18.67
CA ARG A 17 5.75 0.62 -19.07
C ARG A 17 6.35 0.62 -20.48
N LEU A 18 7.67 0.46 -20.60
CA LEU A 18 8.31 0.11 -21.87
C LEU A 18 8.18 -1.40 -22.12
N PRO A 19 7.70 -1.85 -23.30
CA PRO A 19 7.63 -3.26 -23.63
C PRO A 19 9.00 -3.76 -24.10
N TRP A 20 9.57 -4.75 -23.42
CA TRP A 20 10.76 -5.45 -23.89
C TRP A 20 10.35 -6.77 -24.51
N SER A 21 10.47 -6.83 -25.84
CA SER A 21 10.48 -8.07 -26.60
C SER A 21 11.86 -8.25 -27.24
N ILE A 22 12.27 -9.53 -27.29
CA ILE A 22 13.40 -10.13 -28.02
C ILE A 22 14.71 -10.29 -27.22
N LEU A 23 14.90 -11.49 -26.66
CA LEU A 23 16.01 -12.38 -27.02
C LEU A 23 15.79 -13.76 -26.37
N ALA A 24 15.30 -14.70 -27.18
CA ALA A 24 15.48 -16.12 -26.92
C ALA A 24 16.80 -16.56 -27.57
N ALA A 25 17.63 -17.31 -26.86
CA ALA A 25 17.98 -18.70 -27.22
C ALA A 25 19.19 -19.24 -26.43
N GLN A 26 19.12 -20.55 -26.19
CA GLN A 26 20.18 -21.51 -25.79
C GLN A 26 20.55 -21.47 -24.29
N GLY A 27 20.36 -22.51 -23.48
CA GLY A 27 20.12 -23.93 -23.72
C GLY A 27 21.25 -24.73 -23.07
N ALA A 28 20.98 -25.35 -21.91
CA ALA A 28 21.65 -26.58 -21.46
C ALA A 28 20.95 -27.12 -20.20
N ALA A 29 20.48 -28.36 -20.32
CA ALA A 29 19.95 -29.17 -19.24
C ALA A 29 21.07 -29.62 -18.29
N LEU A 30 20.75 -29.81 -17.00
CA LEU A 30 21.40 -30.83 -16.17
C LEU A 30 20.51 -31.26 -15.00
N CYS A 31 20.68 -32.52 -14.65
CA CYS A 31 19.74 -33.43 -14.01
C CYS A 31 19.41 -33.18 -12.53
N LEU A 32 18.28 -33.78 -12.15
CA LEU A 32 17.73 -34.00 -10.81
C LEU A 32 18.73 -34.52 -9.77
N SER A 33 18.60 -34.03 -8.54
CA SER A 33 18.57 -34.90 -7.36
C SER A 33 17.72 -34.27 -6.25
N HIS A 34 16.83 -35.07 -5.67
CA HIS A 34 16.02 -34.71 -4.51
C HIS A 34 16.87 -34.79 -3.24
N SER A 35 16.80 -33.77 -2.38
CA SER A 35 16.92 -33.97 -0.94
C SER A 35 15.99 -33.00 -0.22
N ALA A 36 15.09 -33.56 0.60
CA ALA A 36 14.25 -32.82 1.50
C ALA A 36 15.13 -32.24 2.62
N ALA A 37 15.40 -30.94 2.56
CA ALA A 37 15.95 -30.17 3.66
C ALA A 37 14.88 -29.18 4.12
N ALA A 38 14.59 -29.20 5.42
CA ALA A 38 13.71 -28.24 6.07
C ALA A 38 14.10 -26.82 5.65
N ALA A 39 13.10 -25.98 5.35
CA ALA A 39 13.27 -24.60 4.93
C ALA A 39 14.00 -23.80 6.02
N ALA A 40 15.33 -23.80 5.95
CA ALA A 40 16.14 -22.78 6.57
C ALA A 40 15.72 -21.45 5.93
N SER A 41 15.22 -20.53 6.77
CA SER A 41 15.07 -19.11 6.42
C SER A 41 16.30 -18.69 5.62
N GLN A 42 16.13 -18.43 4.33
CA GLN A 42 17.23 -17.94 3.50
C GLN A 42 17.68 -16.63 4.13
N ARG A 43 18.94 -16.59 4.59
CA ARG A 43 19.57 -15.33 5.01
C ARG A 43 19.31 -14.30 3.91
N PRO A 44 18.81 -13.10 4.24
CA PRO A 44 18.58 -12.07 3.24
C PRO A 44 19.88 -11.83 2.45
N PRO A 45 19.79 -11.50 1.15
CA PRO A 45 20.97 -11.27 0.33
C PRO A 45 21.89 -10.25 1.02
N LEU A 46 23.17 -10.59 1.11
CA LEU A 46 24.21 -9.68 1.58
C LEU A 46 24.12 -8.39 0.77
N VAL A 47 24.03 -7.28 1.49
CA VAL A 47 23.95 -5.92 0.96
C VAL A 47 25.18 -5.65 0.09
N SER A 48 25.03 -4.88 -1.00
CA SER A 48 26.15 -4.50 -1.86
C SER A 48 27.24 -3.77 -1.06
N ASP A 49 28.50 -4.18 -1.24
CA ASP A 49 29.67 -3.65 -0.52
C ASP A 49 29.91 -2.12 -0.67
N GLU A 50 29.17 -1.45 -1.56
CA GLU A 50 29.31 -0.01 -1.84
C GLU A 50 28.45 0.91 -0.97
N ALA A 51 27.56 0.37 -0.13
CA ALA A 51 26.64 1.18 0.66
C ALA A 51 27.25 1.58 2.01
N SER A 52 27.68 2.85 2.13
CA SER A 52 28.37 3.40 3.31
C SER A 52 27.51 3.61 4.57
N ASP A 53 26.20 3.36 4.48
CA ASP A 53 25.20 3.64 5.52
C ASP A 53 24.74 2.38 6.30
N PHE A 54 25.33 1.21 6.02
CA PHE A 54 25.04 -0.04 6.71
C PHE A 54 26.13 -0.39 7.71
N GLY A 55 25.72 -0.86 8.91
CA GLY A 55 26.62 -1.36 9.94
C GLY A 55 26.88 -0.39 11.08
N GLY A 56 26.46 -0.83 12.27
CA GLY A 56 26.65 -0.19 13.57
C GLY A 56 26.13 -1.12 14.65
N GLY A 57 26.52 -2.40 14.58
CA GLY A 57 26.05 -3.42 15.50
C GLY A 57 26.46 -3.07 16.92
N ARG A 58 25.47 -2.99 17.84
CA ARG A 58 25.76 -3.05 19.27
C ARG A 58 26.15 -4.50 19.62
N PRO A 59 27.04 -4.75 20.60
CA PRO A 59 27.42 -6.09 21.06
C PRO A 59 26.23 -6.95 21.53
N ASP A 60 25.14 -6.28 21.86
CA ASP A 60 23.85 -6.76 22.35
C ASP A 60 22.84 -6.77 21.18
N VAL A 61 22.88 -7.81 20.33
CA VAL A 61 21.83 -8.10 19.34
C VAL A 61 20.60 -8.61 20.09
N GLU A 62 19.95 -7.69 20.80
CA GLU A 62 18.89 -7.93 21.78
C GLU A 62 17.53 -7.50 21.23
N ARG A 63 16.57 -8.43 21.30
CA ARG A 63 15.12 -8.27 21.07
C ARG A 63 14.70 -7.69 19.70
N GLY A 64 14.32 -8.60 18.79
CA GLY A 64 13.61 -8.26 17.54
C GLY A 64 14.36 -8.67 16.27
N HIS A 65 15.68 -8.86 16.35
CA HIS A 65 16.48 -9.42 15.24
C HIS A 65 15.93 -10.79 14.80
N GLY A 66 15.81 -10.99 13.50
CA GLY A 66 15.28 -12.22 12.87
C GLY A 66 13.77 -12.40 12.98
N LYS A 67 13.02 -11.50 13.62
CA LYS A 67 11.55 -11.54 13.70
C LYS A 67 10.90 -10.84 12.51
N SER A 68 9.59 -11.00 12.35
CA SER A 68 8.82 -10.17 11.41
C SER A 68 8.91 -8.70 11.83
N MET A 69 8.65 -7.80 10.88
CA MET A 69 8.77 -6.35 11.09
C MET A 69 7.90 -5.84 12.23
N GLN A 70 6.63 -6.27 12.29
CA GLN A 70 5.71 -5.86 13.35
C GLN A 70 6.10 -6.47 14.71
N GLU A 71 6.60 -7.71 14.74
CA GLU A 71 7.06 -8.37 15.95
C GLU A 71 8.37 -7.79 16.49
N ALA A 72 9.28 -7.39 15.60
CA ALA A 72 10.55 -6.77 15.95
C ALA A 72 10.35 -5.46 16.72
N LEU A 73 9.29 -4.71 16.38
CA LEU A 73 8.98 -3.41 16.96
C LEU A 73 7.73 -3.39 17.86
N ALA A 74 7.22 -4.55 18.27
CA ALA A 74 5.94 -4.66 19.00
C ALA A 74 5.84 -3.75 20.24
N GLY A 75 6.94 -3.53 20.96
CA GLY A 75 6.97 -2.65 22.15
C GLY A 75 6.96 -1.14 21.87
N ARG A 76 6.95 -0.73 20.59
CA ARG A 76 7.00 0.67 20.14
C ARG A 76 5.71 1.12 19.44
N ALA A 77 4.73 0.23 19.32
CA ALA A 77 3.47 0.50 18.64
C ALA A 77 2.58 1.44 19.48
N SER A 78 2.00 2.45 18.84
CA SER A 78 0.84 3.17 19.37
C SER A 78 -0.39 2.85 18.52
N PRO A 79 -1.61 2.75 19.07
CA PRO A 79 -2.79 2.49 18.26
C PRO A 79 -3.11 3.67 17.33
N VAL A 80 -3.59 3.39 16.13
CA VAL A 80 -4.21 4.39 15.25
C VAL A 80 -5.51 4.91 15.88
N ALA A 81 -5.88 6.16 15.60
CA ALA A 81 -7.16 6.70 16.01
C ALA A 81 -8.33 5.91 15.40
N GLU A 82 -9.44 5.78 16.14
CA GLU A 82 -10.61 5.04 15.67
C GLU A 82 -11.88 5.88 15.75
N LEU A 83 -12.71 5.76 14.72
CA LEU A 83 -14.04 6.34 14.64
C LEU A 83 -15.08 5.22 14.59
N SER A 84 -16.07 5.29 15.47
CA SER A 84 -17.19 4.35 15.47
C SER A 84 -18.22 4.62 14.38
N GLU A 85 -18.20 5.83 13.82
CA GLU A 85 -19.14 6.32 12.82
C GLU A 85 -18.39 7.06 11.72
N SER A 86 -18.98 7.11 10.53
CA SER A 86 -18.40 7.85 9.42
C SER A 86 -18.44 9.37 9.70
N PRO A 87 -17.30 10.07 9.68
CA PRO A 87 -17.29 11.53 9.83
C PRO A 87 -17.88 12.23 8.60
N SER A 88 -18.29 13.49 8.76
CA SER A 88 -18.54 14.37 7.62
C SER A 88 -17.22 14.73 6.92
N TRP A 89 -17.31 15.26 5.69
CA TRP A 89 -16.15 15.79 4.98
C TRP A 89 -15.35 16.79 5.84
N GLU A 90 -16.02 17.75 6.47
CA GLU A 90 -15.35 18.83 7.21
C GLU A 90 -14.54 18.29 8.39
N VAL A 91 -15.11 17.35 9.12
CA VAL A 91 -14.43 16.69 10.24
C VAL A 91 -13.28 15.84 9.72
N PHE A 92 -13.51 15.05 8.67
CA PHE A 92 -12.50 14.18 8.11
C PHE A 92 -11.30 14.97 7.57
N TYR A 93 -11.60 16.03 6.81
CA TYR A 93 -10.62 16.90 6.22
C TYR A 93 -9.79 17.62 7.28
N GLU A 94 -10.41 18.35 8.21
CA GLU A 94 -9.67 19.18 9.18
C GLU A 94 -8.94 18.36 10.25
N GLN A 95 -9.47 17.20 10.65
CA GLN A 95 -8.89 16.43 11.75
C GLN A 95 -7.92 15.34 11.30
N TYR A 96 -8.08 14.80 10.09
CA TYR A 96 -7.32 13.64 9.64
C TYR A 96 -6.54 13.93 8.37
N MET A 97 -7.23 14.23 7.27
CA MET A 97 -6.60 14.40 5.96
C MET A 97 -5.59 15.55 5.95
N ARG A 98 -6.00 16.75 6.36
CA ARG A 98 -5.15 17.95 6.42
C ARG A 98 -4.00 17.80 7.41
N LYS A 99 -4.24 17.11 8.53
CA LYS A 99 -3.22 16.87 9.55
C LYS A 99 -2.32 15.67 9.22
N ASN A 100 -2.60 14.94 8.14
CA ASN A 100 -1.88 13.73 7.76
C ASN A 100 -1.91 12.66 8.88
N ILE A 101 -3.08 12.49 9.51
CA ILE A 101 -3.27 11.54 10.62
C ILE A 101 -4.05 10.34 10.11
N PRO A 102 -3.47 9.12 10.15
CA PRO A 102 -4.20 7.88 9.85
C PRO A 102 -5.38 7.68 10.81
N VAL A 103 -6.47 7.09 10.32
CA VAL A 103 -7.64 6.78 11.14
C VAL A 103 -8.38 5.55 10.63
N VAL A 104 -8.85 4.71 11.56
CA VAL A 104 -9.75 3.60 11.25
C VAL A 104 -11.19 4.05 11.43
N ILE A 105 -12.01 3.89 10.41
CA ILE A 105 -13.46 4.10 10.46
C ILE A 105 -14.13 2.73 10.54
N ARG A 106 -14.68 2.41 11.71
CA ARG A 106 -15.25 1.10 12.01
C ARG A 106 -16.56 0.90 11.27
N LYS A 107 -16.75 -0.30 10.70
CA LYS A 107 -17.97 -0.70 9.97
C LYS A 107 -18.40 0.26 8.85
N HIS A 108 -17.50 1.08 8.33
CA HIS A 108 -17.79 2.07 7.29
C HIS A 108 -18.31 1.45 5.99
N MET A 109 -17.90 0.23 5.67
CA MET A 109 -18.25 -0.45 4.41
C MET A 109 -19.57 -1.22 4.47
N VAL A 110 -20.21 -1.37 5.63
CA VAL A 110 -21.35 -2.30 5.79
C VAL A 110 -22.55 -1.96 4.90
N ASP A 111 -22.67 -0.70 4.49
CA ASP A 111 -23.74 -0.19 3.61
C ASP A 111 -23.32 -0.10 2.13
N GLN A 112 -22.07 -0.41 1.81
CA GLN A 112 -21.58 -0.45 0.43
C GLN A 112 -22.10 -1.71 -0.29
N PRO A 113 -22.57 -1.61 -1.54
CA PRO A 113 -23.00 -2.79 -2.30
C PRO A 113 -21.90 -3.86 -2.40
N GLY A 114 -20.66 -3.45 -2.68
CA GLY A 114 -19.50 -4.32 -2.84
C GLY A 114 -19.20 -5.14 -1.60
N TYR A 115 -19.44 -4.60 -0.39
CA TYR A 115 -19.28 -5.35 0.86
C TYR A 115 -20.20 -6.57 0.94
N LYS A 116 -21.42 -6.48 0.40
CA LYS A 116 -22.38 -7.58 0.38
C LYS A 116 -22.22 -8.48 -0.83
N LEU A 117 -21.80 -7.91 -1.96
CA LEU A 117 -21.75 -8.61 -3.25
C LEU A 117 -20.46 -9.40 -3.45
N TRP A 118 -19.30 -8.87 -3.08
CA TRP A 118 -17.98 -9.41 -3.46
C TRP A 118 -17.58 -10.68 -2.68
N THR A 119 -18.32 -11.74 -2.95
CA THR A 119 -18.03 -13.13 -2.60
C THR A 119 -17.20 -13.79 -3.70
N ASP A 120 -16.61 -14.97 -3.43
CA ASP A 120 -15.88 -15.73 -4.45
C ASP A 120 -16.78 -16.08 -5.65
N ASP A 121 -18.05 -16.44 -5.39
CA ASP A 121 -19.02 -16.76 -6.45
C ASP A 121 -19.39 -15.54 -7.29
N TYR A 122 -19.56 -14.38 -6.67
CA TYR A 122 -19.83 -13.14 -7.39
C TYR A 122 -18.64 -12.72 -8.25
N LEU A 123 -17.43 -12.77 -7.69
CA LEU A 123 -16.20 -12.46 -8.42
C LEU A 123 -16.01 -13.43 -9.60
N ARG A 124 -16.23 -14.73 -9.39
CA ARG A 124 -16.19 -15.75 -10.44
C ARG A 124 -17.22 -15.49 -11.53
N SER A 125 -18.45 -15.20 -11.17
CA SER A 125 -19.54 -15.05 -12.14
C SER A 125 -19.38 -13.82 -13.03
N ASN A 126 -18.81 -12.74 -12.49
CA ASN A 126 -18.67 -11.47 -13.20
C ASN A 126 -17.31 -11.30 -13.91
N TRP A 127 -16.24 -11.81 -13.30
CA TRP A 127 -14.87 -11.60 -13.79
C TRP A 127 -14.03 -12.88 -13.85
N GLY A 128 -14.64 -14.07 -13.74
CA GLY A 128 -13.91 -15.34 -13.67
C GLY A 128 -13.03 -15.63 -14.89
N SER A 129 -13.39 -15.13 -16.08
CA SER A 129 -12.59 -15.26 -17.31
C SER A 129 -11.53 -14.17 -17.47
N ARG A 130 -11.44 -13.21 -16.55
CA ARG A 130 -10.44 -12.14 -16.60
C ARG A 130 -9.08 -12.72 -16.29
N GLU A 131 -8.13 -12.56 -17.20
CA GLU A 131 -6.72 -12.89 -16.96
C GLU A 131 -6.09 -11.84 -16.03
N ILE A 132 -5.36 -12.33 -15.04
CA ILE A 132 -4.71 -11.55 -13.99
C ILE A 132 -3.29 -12.08 -13.74
N SER A 133 -2.38 -11.16 -13.39
CA SER A 133 -1.06 -11.51 -12.90
C SER A 133 -1.14 -11.82 -11.41
N VAL A 134 -0.70 -13.00 -11.02
CA VAL A 134 -0.73 -13.48 -9.64
C VAL A 134 0.69 -13.68 -9.13
N GLU A 135 1.02 -13.07 -8.01
CA GLU A 135 2.29 -13.29 -7.32
C GLU A 135 2.35 -14.72 -6.77
N MET A 136 3.54 -15.31 -6.86
CA MET A 136 3.77 -16.71 -6.48
C MET A 136 4.39 -16.86 -5.07
N LYS A 137 4.44 -15.78 -4.31
CA LYS A 137 4.82 -15.76 -2.89
C LYS A 137 3.84 -14.87 -2.12
N LYS A 138 3.58 -15.21 -0.86
CA LYS A 138 2.79 -14.37 0.05
C LYS A 138 3.58 -13.29 0.77
N ILE A 139 4.89 -13.45 0.87
CA ILE A 139 5.80 -12.38 1.28
C ILE A 139 6.15 -11.62 0.01
N GLU A 140 5.70 -10.37 -0.08
CA GLU A 140 5.83 -9.55 -1.27
C GLU A 140 7.31 -9.31 -1.61
N GLU A 141 7.62 -9.43 -2.90
CA GLU A 141 8.94 -9.12 -3.46
C GLU A 141 8.71 -8.24 -4.69
N ARG A 142 9.18 -6.98 -4.64
CA ARG A 142 8.98 -6.04 -5.76
C ARG A 142 9.68 -6.55 -7.02
N GLY A 143 8.89 -6.81 -8.07
CA GLY A 143 9.38 -7.42 -9.31
C GLY A 143 9.66 -8.92 -9.19
N GLY A 144 9.15 -9.56 -8.14
CA GLY A 144 9.23 -11.00 -7.93
C GLY A 144 8.44 -11.81 -8.97
N PRO A 145 8.51 -13.15 -8.91
CA PRO A 145 7.88 -14.01 -9.90
C PRO A 145 6.35 -13.91 -9.82
N SER A 146 5.73 -13.67 -10.97
CA SER A 146 4.29 -13.75 -11.16
C SER A 146 3.91 -14.77 -12.23
N ARG A 147 2.64 -15.14 -12.24
CA ARG A 147 2.05 -16.02 -13.24
C ARG A 147 0.69 -15.49 -13.66
N GLU A 148 0.47 -15.45 -14.97
CA GLU A 148 -0.84 -15.18 -15.54
C GLU A 148 -1.79 -16.37 -15.32
N MET A 149 -2.99 -16.08 -14.83
CA MET A 149 -4.11 -17.02 -14.77
C MET A 149 -5.44 -16.28 -14.74
N SER A 150 -6.53 -16.98 -15.08
CA SER A 150 -7.87 -16.42 -14.89
C SER A 150 -8.22 -16.26 -13.41
N LEU A 151 -9.07 -15.28 -13.09
CA LEU A 151 -9.58 -15.10 -11.73
C LEU A 151 -10.29 -16.36 -11.21
N ALA A 152 -11.06 -17.05 -12.06
CA ALA A 152 -11.68 -18.32 -11.68
C ALA A 152 -10.65 -19.38 -11.25
N LYS A 153 -9.52 -19.45 -11.97
CA LYS A 153 -8.44 -20.38 -11.65
C LYS A 153 -7.72 -20.00 -10.36
N LEU A 154 -7.50 -18.70 -10.09
CA LEU A 154 -6.99 -18.25 -8.79
C LEU A 154 -7.90 -18.73 -7.65
N LEU A 155 -9.21 -18.52 -7.78
CA LEU A 155 -10.20 -18.94 -6.78
C LEU A 155 -10.19 -20.46 -6.54
N ASP A 156 -9.96 -21.25 -7.60
CA ASP A 156 -9.84 -22.71 -7.50
C ASP A 156 -8.54 -23.15 -6.83
N GLU A 157 -7.45 -22.38 -6.97
CA GLU A 157 -6.11 -22.78 -6.52
C GLU A 157 -5.72 -22.21 -5.15
N MET A 158 -6.12 -20.99 -4.80
CA MET A 158 -5.57 -20.27 -3.65
C MET A 158 -5.92 -20.86 -2.29
N TYR A 159 -6.96 -21.69 -2.22
CA TYR A 159 -7.35 -22.40 -1.00
C TYR A 159 -6.81 -23.84 -0.92
N LYS A 160 -6.09 -24.31 -1.95
CA LYS A 160 -5.54 -25.66 -1.92
C LYS A 160 -4.40 -25.74 -0.90
N PRO A 161 -4.33 -26.81 -0.08
CA PRO A 161 -3.30 -26.94 0.96
C PRO A 161 -1.86 -26.85 0.45
N ASP A 162 -1.59 -27.34 -0.77
CA ASP A 162 -0.25 -27.31 -1.40
C ASP A 162 0.12 -25.93 -1.98
N ARG A 163 -0.80 -24.96 -1.93
CA ARG A 163 -0.64 -23.59 -2.46
C ARG A 163 -0.89 -22.52 -1.40
N SER A 164 -1.03 -22.92 -0.14
CA SER A 164 -1.43 -22.04 0.97
C SER A 164 -0.38 -20.98 1.33
N ASP A 165 0.77 -20.95 0.68
CA ASP A 165 1.89 -20.02 0.92
C ASP A 165 2.27 -19.16 -0.30
N GLN A 166 1.61 -19.37 -1.45
CA GLN A 166 2.08 -18.82 -2.73
C GLN A 166 1.20 -17.70 -3.28
N LEU A 167 -0.12 -17.86 -3.27
CA LEU A 167 -0.97 -17.07 -4.15
C LEU A 167 -1.44 -15.76 -3.52
N TYR A 168 -1.06 -14.66 -4.15
CA TYR A 168 -1.50 -13.30 -3.84
C TYR A 168 -1.79 -12.55 -5.13
N ALA A 169 -2.96 -11.92 -5.21
CA ALA A 169 -3.39 -11.21 -6.40
C ALA A 169 -3.74 -9.75 -6.11
N VAL A 170 -3.34 -8.90 -7.06
CA VAL A 170 -3.62 -7.47 -7.10
C VAL A 170 -4.32 -7.20 -8.43
N ILE A 171 -5.56 -6.73 -8.38
CA ILE A 171 -6.44 -6.66 -9.56
C ILE A 171 -7.07 -5.27 -9.65
N ASP A 172 -6.71 -4.53 -10.70
CA ASP A 172 -7.20 -3.17 -10.90
C ASP A 172 -8.60 -3.16 -11.56
N PHE A 173 -9.51 -2.33 -11.06
CA PHE A 173 -10.87 -2.16 -11.58
C PHE A 173 -11.15 -0.71 -12.01
N ASP A 174 -10.11 0.10 -12.22
CA ASP A 174 -10.17 1.53 -12.49
C ASP A 174 -11.13 1.94 -13.62
N THR A 175 -11.29 1.09 -14.63
CA THR A 175 -12.16 1.34 -15.81
C THR A 175 -13.36 0.40 -15.88
N ASP A 176 -13.55 -0.48 -14.90
CA ASP A 176 -14.64 -1.45 -14.90
C ASP A 176 -15.92 -0.83 -14.35
N ALA A 177 -16.81 -0.41 -15.25
CA ALA A 177 -18.06 0.25 -14.88
C ALA A 177 -18.98 -0.59 -13.97
N LYS A 178 -18.82 -1.92 -13.92
CA LYS A 178 -19.61 -2.75 -13.00
C LYS A 178 -19.01 -2.70 -11.60
N ALA A 179 -17.70 -2.89 -11.47
CA ALA A 179 -17.00 -2.80 -10.20
C ALA A 179 -17.13 -1.40 -9.59
N LEU A 180 -16.96 -0.33 -10.38
CA LEU A 180 -17.11 1.05 -9.91
C LEU A 180 -18.50 1.33 -9.33
N ARG A 181 -19.57 0.72 -9.90
CA ARG A 181 -20.94 0.85 -9.39
C ARG A 181 -21.23 0.06 -8.12
N ASP A 182 -20.39 -0.95 -7.81
CA ASP A 182 -20.52 -1.69 -6.57
C ASP A 182 -20.00 -0.88 -5.36
N PHE A 183 -19.32 0.26 -5.57
CA PHE A 183 -18.86 1.14 -4.50
C PHE A 183 -19.41 2.55 -4.66
N LYS A 184 -20.19 3.00 -3.68
CA LYS A 184 -20.59 4.40 -3.56
C LYS A 184 -19.41 5.24 -3.12
N MET A 185 -19.40 6.52 -3.50
CA MET A 185 -18.41 7.45 -2.97
C MET A 185 -18.53 7.47 -1.43
N PRO A 186 -17.45 7.20 -0.69
CA PRO A 186 -17.47 7.26 0.77
C PRO A 186 -17.95 8.61 1.28
N ALA A 187 -18.79 8.62 2.32
CA ALA A 187 -19.29 9.87 2.90
C ALA A 187 -18.18 10.86 3.29
N PRO A 188 -17.03 10.43 3.87
CA PRO A 188 -15.92 11.34 4.17
C PRO A 188 -15.20 11.87 2.93
N LEU A 189 -15.45 11.31 1.75
CA LEU A 189 -14.85 11.70 0.47
C LEU A 189 -15.88 12.24 -0.54
N ASN A 190 -17.11 12.50 -0.09
CA ASN A 190 -18.25 12.82 -0.96
C ASN A 190 -18.20 14.26 -1.49
N CYS A 191 -17.13 14.61 -2.19
CA CYS A 191 -16.85 15.94 -2.71
C CYS A 191 -16.41 15.84 -4.17
N LYS A 192 -16.90 16.76 -5.02
CA LYS A 192 -16.50 16.84 -6.44
C LYS A 192 -15.01 17.10 -6.64
N GLU A 193 -14.38 17.69 -5.63
CA GLU A 193 -12.96 17.97 -5.56
C GLU A 193 -12.12 16.74 -5.24
N ILE A 194 -12.72 15.62 -4.83
CA ILE A 194 -12.03 14.33 -4.73
C ILE A 194 -12.08 13.63 -6.09
N ALA A 195 -10.93 13.13 -6.53
CA ALA A 195 -10.80 12.37 -7.76
C ALA A 195 -10.35 10.95 -7.43
N PRO A 196 -11.24 9.95 -7.46
CA PRO A 196 -10.85 8.55 -7.47
C PRO A 196 -9.82 8.31 -8.58
N GLN A 197 -8.67 7.75 -8.22
CA GLN A 197 -7.60 7.44 -9.15
C GLN A 197 -7.57 5.95 -9.47
N SER A 198 -7.78 5.10 -8.47
CA SER A 198 -7.74 3.65 -8.65
C SER A 198 -8.62 2.92 -7.65
N LEU A 199 -9.25 1.85 -8.14
CA LEU A 199 -10.01 0.88 -7.36
C LEU A 199 -9.35 -0.48 -7.54
N THR A 200 -8.58 -0.95 -6.55
CA THR A 200 -7.82 -2.20 -6.68
C THR A 200 -8.25 -3.21 -5.65
N LEU A 201 -8.48 -4.44 -6.10
CA LEU A 201 -8.76 -5.59 -5.27
C LEU A 201 -7.47 -6.32 -4.90
N TRP A 202 -7.32 -6.59 -3.61
CA TRP A 202 -6.25 -7.41 -3.05
C TRP A 202 -6.86 -8.72 -2.51
N MET A 203 -6.35 -9.85 -2.98
CA MET A 203 -6.94 -11.16 -2.71
C MET A 203 -5.91 -12.22 -2.38
N SER A 204 -6.12 -12.96 -1.29
CA SER A 204 -5.35 -14.15 -0.94
C SER A 204 -6.10 -15.07 0.03
N SER A 205 -5.54 -16.24 0.30
CA SER A 205 -5.97 -17.12 1.40
C SER A 205 -5.39 -16.75 2.77
N GLY A 206 -4.77 -15.57 2.93
CA GLY A 206 -4.17 -15.09 4.18
C GLY A 206 -2.71 -15.45 4.35
N GLY A 207 -2.03 -14.95 5.39
CA GLY A 207 -0.60 -15.12 5.58
C GLY A 207 0.27 -14.29 4.62
N THR A 208 -0.29 -13.24 4.01
CA THR A 208 0.48 -12.32 3.15
C THR A 208 1.13 -11.23 3.97
N SER A 209 2.30 -10.78 3.54
CA SER A 209 3.00 -9.62 4.10
C SER A 209 3.50 -8.74 2.98
N SER A 210 3.01 -7.50 2.90
CA SER A 210 3.55 -6.51 1.97
C SER A 210 4.97 -6.09 2.39
N VAL A 211 5.72 -5.48 1.48
CA VAL A 211 6.89 -4.68 1.87
C VAL A 211 6.44 -3.43 2.63
N LEU A 212 7.34 -2.83 3.41
CA LEU A 212 7.13 -1.48 3.93
C LEU A 212 7.33 -0.49 2.79
N HIS A 213 6.27 0.26 2.44
CA HIS A 213 6.27 1.17 1.31
C HIS A 213 5.37 2.38 1.56
N GLN A 214 5.46 3.37 0.68
CA GLN A 214 4.57 4.52 0.67
C GLN A 214 3.89 4.65 -0.70
N ASP A 215 2.70 5.24 -0.69
CA ASP A 215 1.93 5.55 -1.89
C ASP A 215 1.99 7.06 -2.19
N ASP A 216 1.86 7.41 -3.47
CA ASP A 216 1.84 8.78 -4.00
C ASP A 216 0.43 9.41 -4.04
N ALA A 217 -0.53 8.79 -3.37
CA ALA A 217 -1.91 9.27 -3.21
C ALA A 217 -2.45 8.98 -1.81
N ASP A 218 -3.51 9.69 -1.44
CA ASP A 218 -4.30 9.33 -0.27
C ASP A 218 -5.07 8.04 -0.56
N ASN A 219 -5.26 7.19 0.45
CA ASN A 219 -5.73 5.83 0.25
C ASN A 219 -6.74 5.41 1.32
N PHE A 220 -7.88 4.87 0.88
CA PHE A 220 -8.80 4.13 1.73
C PHE A 220 -8.59 2.63 1.53
N LEU A 221 -7.98 1.97 2.52
CA LEU A 221 -7.90 0.51 2.61
C LEU A 221 -9.18 -0.03 3.26
N MET A 222 -10.06 -0.61 2.46
CA MET A 222 -11.38 -1.08 2.87
C MET A 222 -11.39 -2.60 2.94
N LEU A 223 -11.69 -3.19 4.10
CA LEU A 223 -11.62 -4.64 4.30
C LEU A 223 -12.99 -5.31 4.11
N LEU A 224 -13.08 -6.23 3.14
CA LEU A 224 -14.31 -6.97 2.84
C LEU A 224 -14.35 -8.34 3.54
N ALA A 225 -13.20 -9.01 3.68
CA ALA A 225 -13.08 -10.28 4.38
C ALA A 225 -11.70 -10.51 4.98
N GLY A 226 -11.64 -11.31 6.04
CA GLY A 226 -10.40 -11.67 6.74
C GLY A 226 -10.02 -10.66 7.82
N LYS A 227 -8.74 -10.62 8.16
CA LYS A 227 -8.17 -9.62 9.07
C LYS A 227 -6.91 -9.03 8.45
N LYS A 228 -6.63 -7.76 8.74
CA LYS A 228 -5.33 -7.15 8.43
C LYS A 228 -4.75 -6.49 9.67
N ARG A 229 -3.44 -6.64 9.86
CA ARG A 229 -2.65 -5.79 10.76
C ARG A 229 -1.79 -4.87 9.92
N VAL A 230 -1.86 -3.59 10.19
CA VAL A 230 -1.15 -2.56 9.44
C VAL A 230 -0.19 -1.85 10.38
N MET A 231 1.09 -1.85 10.01
CA MET A 231 2.09 -0.96 10.54
C MET A 231 2.10 0.32 9.71
N LEU A 232 2.07 1.48 10.37
CA LEU A 232 2.12 2.80 9.79
C LEU A 232 3.29 3.58 10.39
N VAL A 233 4.19 4.08 9.55
CA VAL A 233 5.39 4.79 9.96
C VAL A 233 5.36 6.20 9.36
N HIS A 234 5.53 7.21 10.20
CA HIS A 234 5.53 8.60 9.76
C HIS A 234 6.66 8.87 8.75
N GLN A 235 6.40 9.76 7.80
CA GLN A 235 7.26 10.09 6.68
C GLN A 235 8.68 10.48 7.11
N ASP A 236 8.80 11.22 8.21
CA ASP A 236 10.09 11.65 8.78
C ASP A 236 10.97 10.51 9.27
N GLN A 237 10.48 9.28 9.28
CA GLN A 237 11.27 8.08 9.59
C GLN A 237 11.88 7.43 8.34
N ALA A 238 11.71 8.01 7.14
CA ALA A 238 12.20 7.45 5.88
C ALA A 238 13.67 7.00 5.95
N HIS A 239 14.53 7.82 6.57
CA HIS A 239 15.93 7.47 6.77
C HIS A 239 16.13 6.31 7.76
N ASN A 240 15.36 6.26 8.85
CA ASN A 240 15.45 5.21 9.87
C ASN A 240 14.89 3.86 9.39
N ILE A 241 14.04 3.86 8.37
CA ILE A 241 13.59 2.66 7.65
C ILE A 241 14.41 2.41 6.38
N TYR A 242 15.53 3.09 6.20
CA TYR A 242 16.48 2.87 5.10
C TYR A 242 15.86 3.02 3.70
N ALA A 243 14.86 3.89 3.55
CA ALA A 243 14.16 4.10 2.28
C ALA A 243 15.09 4.57 1.15
N HIS A 244 16.10 5.39 1.47
CA HIS A 244 17.06 5.93 0.52
C HIS A 244 17.99 4.87 -0.12
N THR A 245 18.08 3.70 0.50
CA THR A 245 18.92 2.59 0.03
C THR A 245 18.12 1.50 -0.69
N ALA A 246 16.80 1.64 -0.75
CA ALA A 246 15.93 0.61 -1.28
C ALA A 246 16.15 0.42 -2.78
N LYS A 247 16.22 -0.84 -3.23
CA LYS A 247 16.34 -1.19 -4.65
C LYS A 247 15.16 -0.68 -5.48
N SER A 248 13.97 -0.64 -4.87
CA SER A 248 12.75 -0.13 -5.47
C SER A 248 12.38 1.17 -4.77
N GLY A 249 12.30 2.27 -5.52
CA GLY A 249 11.93 3.57 -4.97
C GLY A 249 10.57 3.53 -4.28
N GLY A 250 10.44 4.25 -3.16
CA GLY A 250 9.21 4.25 -2.36
C GLY A 250 9.01 3.02 -1.49
N THR A 251 10.05 2.20 -1.29
CA THR A 251 10.06 1.04 -0.36
C THR A 251 11.17 1.16 0.68
N SER A 252 11.17 0.27 1.67
CA SER A 252 12.24 0.09 2.66
C SER A 252 13.18 -1.05 2.27
N SER A 253 14.46 -0.93 2.58
CA SER A 253 15.43 -2.03 2.49
C SER A 253 15.27 -3.09 3.58
N VAL A 254 14.53 -2.80 4.65
CA VAL A 254 14.35 -3.71 5.79
C VAL A 254 13.35 -4.80 5.40
N HIS A 255 13.79 -6.07 5.49
CA HIS A 255 12.95 -7.20 5.10
C HIS A 255 11.80 -7.44 6.09
N GLN A 256 10.57 -7.48 5.57
CA GLN A 256 9.34 -7.53 6.35
C GLN A 256 9.15 -8.82 7.16
N GLY A 257 9.68 -9.94 6.66
CA GLY A 257 9.53 -11.25 7.33
C GLY A 257 10.68 -11.63 8.28
N SER A 258 11.78 -10.87 8.26
CA SER A 258 12.99 -11.18 9.04
C SER A 258 13.90 -9.95 9.11
N VAL A 259 13.74 -9.15 10.16
CA VAL A 259 14.48 -7.90 10.35
C VAL A 259 15.93 -8.18 10.75
N ASP A 260 16.89 -7.68 9.98
CA ASP A 260 18.31 -7.73 10.31
C ASP A 260 18.75 -6.44 11.03
N LEU A 261 18.70 -6.44 12.36
CA LEU A 261 19.10 -5.28 13.16
C LEU A 261 20.62 -5.04 13.21
N GLU A 262 21.45 -5.98 12.73
CA GLU A 262 22.89 -5.74 12.61
C GLU A 262 23.18 -4.87 11.37
N ALA A 263 22.51 -5.20 10.27
CA ALA A 263 22.56 -4.42 9.04
C ALA A 263 21.78 -3.09 9.14
N PHE A 264 20.61 -3.11 9.80
CA PHE A 264 19.66 -2.00 9.86
C PHE A 264 19.42 -1.49 11.31
N PRO A 265 20.45 -1.09 12.08
CA PRO A 265 20.31 -0.77 13.50
C PRO A 265 19.36 0.40 13.81
N ARG A 266 19.20 1.36 12.89
CA ARG A 266 18.27 2.51 13.09
C ARG A 266 16.81 2.08 13.13
N PHE A 267 16.49 0.92 12.56
CA PHE A 267 15.12 0.42 12.52
C PHE A 267 14.59 0.05 13.91
N ALA A 268 15.48 -0.34 14.84
CA ALA A 268 15.13 -0.81 16.19
C ALA A 268 14.33 0.22 17.02
N ASP A 269 14.50 1.51 16.72
CA ASP A 269 13.91 2.61 17.49
C ASP A 269 12.81 3.36 16.74
N VAL A 270 12.36 2.86 15.58
CA VAL A 270 11.33 3.52 14.75
C VAL A 270 9.98 3.51 15.48
N PRO A 271 9.40 4.69 15.79
CA PRO A 271 8.03 4.77 16.27
C PRO A 271 7.05 4.45 15.14
N TRP A 272 5.98 3.73 15.47
CA TRP A 272 4.97 3.33 14.50
C TRP A 272 3.56 3.27 15.10
N LEU A 273 2.58 3.43 14.23
CA LEU A 273 1.17 3.27 14.55
C LEU A 273 0.66 1.89 14.09
N SER A 274 -0.07 1.20 14.95
CA SER A 274 -0.68 -0.09 14.66
C SER A 274 -2.19 0.06 14.42
N ALA A 275 -2.67 -0.52 13.33
CA ALA A 275 -4.10 -0.66 13.06
C ALA A 275 -4.46 -2.13 12.83
N GLU A 276 -5.55 -2.57 13.46
CA GLU A 276 -6.18 -3.85 13.17
C GLU A 276 -7.51 -3.62 12.47
N LEU A 277 -7.72 -4.31 11.34
CA LEU A 277 -8.94 -4.21 10.54
C LEU A 277 -9.68 -5.54 10.52
N GLY A 278 -10.98 -5.47 10.76
CA GLY A 278 -11.94 -6.54 10.49
C GLY A 278 -12.84 -6.23 9.29
N PRO A 279 -13.67 -7.21 8.85
CA PRO A 279 -14.61 -7.00 7.76
C PRO A 279 -15.53 -5.82 8.06
N GLY A 280 -15.63 -4.89 7.11
CA GLY A 280 -16.45 -3.68 7.22
C GLY A 280 -15.64 -2.43 7.55
N ASP A 281 -14.43 -2.56 8.06
CA ASP A 281 -13.61 -1.42 8.47
C ASP A 281 -12.91 -0.75 7.27
N THR A 282 -12.60 0.54 7.42
CA THR A 282 -11.79 1.30 6.47
C THR A 282 -10.65 1.98 7.21
N LEU A 283 -9.42 1.80 6.73
CA LEU A 283 -8.26 2.58 7.17
C LEU A 283 -7.98 3.68 6.16
N PHE A 284 -7.98 4.93 6.64
CA PHE A 284 -7.37 6.03 5.89
C PHE A 284 -5.86 5.98 6.08
N ILE A 285 -5.13 5.81 4.97
CA ILE A 285 -3.68 5.91 4.88
C ILE A 285 -3.39 7.23 4.14
N PRO A 286 -2.83 8.23 4.85
CA PRO A 286 -2.50 9.50 4.22
C PRO A 286 -1.42 9.36 3.16
N HIS A 287 -1.41 10.28 2.19
CA HIS A 287 -0.36 10.38 1.18
C HIS A 287 1.05 10.34 1.82
N SER A 288 1.94 9.54 1.21
CA SER A 288 3.32 9.29 1.61
C SER A 288 3.52 8.56 2.95
N TYR A 289 2.47 8.22 3.69
CA TYR A 289 2.63 7.49 4.95
C TYR A 289 3.17 6.09 4.64
N TRP A 290 4.27 5.72 5.30
CA TRP A 290 4.85 4.41 5.11
C TRP A 290 3.97 3.37 5.78
N HIS A 291 3.70 2.26 5.10
CA HIS A 291 2.88 1.20 5.63
C HIS A 291 3.31 -0.20 5.21
N GLN A 292 3.10 -1.15 6.10
CA GLN A 292 3.33 -2.57 5.89
C GLN A 292 2.09 -3.33 6.39
N VAL A 293 1.62 -4.29 5.60
CA VAL A 293 0.34 -4.96 5.81
C VAL A 293 0.53 -6.46 5.92
N GLU A 294 0.13 -7.03 7.05
CA GLU A 294 -0.06 -8.47 7.23
C GLU A 294 -1.53 -8.84 7.09
N SER A 295 -1.85 -9.93 6.40
CA SER A 295 -3.23 -10.43 6.25
C SER A 295 -3.40 -11.80 6.88
N GLU A 296 -4.57 -12.08 7.47
CA GLU A 296 -4.92 -13.39 8.04
C GLU A 296 -6.26 -13.92 7.52
N GLY A 297 -6.35 -15.25 7.40
CA GLY A 297 -7.50 -15.96 6.84
C GLY A 297 -7.78 -15.58 5.38
N ARG A 298 -8.91 -16.03 4.82
CA ARG A 298 -9.38 -15.55 3.51
C ARG A 298 -9.42 -14.02 3.54
N ASN A 299 -8.58 -13.37 2.75
CA ASN A 299 -8.41 -11.93 2.77
C ASN A 299 -8.90 -11.33 1.47
N LEU A 300 -9.82 -10.36 1.60
CA LEU A 300 -10.31 -9.58 0.48
C LEU A 300 -10.39 -8.12 0.91
N ALA A 301 -9.57 -7.27 0.32
CA ALA A 301 -9.56 -5.84 0.58
C ALA A 301 -9.63 -5.06 -0.72
N VAL A 302 -10.18 -3.87 -0.66
CA VAL A 302 -10.22 -2.92 -1.77
C VAL A 302 -9.54 -1.65 -1.33
N ASN A 303 -8.57 -1.22 -2.12
CA ASN A 303 -8.00 0.10 -1.97
C ASN A 303 -8.69 1.06 -2.93
N LEU A 304 -9.03 2.22 -2.40
CA LEU A 304 -9.45 3.39 -3.17
C LEU A 304 -8.37 4.45 -3.01
N TRP A 305 -7.47 4.56 -4.00
CA TRP A 305 -6.58 5.72 -4.07
C TRP A 305 -7.31 6.88 -4.71
N TYR A 306 -7.10 8.06 -4.16
CA TYR A 306 -7.69 9.27 -4.67
C TYR A 306 -6.71 10.42 -4.59
N GLY A 307 -6.83 11.29 -5.58
CA GLY A 307 -6.20 12.59 -5.60
C GLY A 307 -7.25 13.67 -5.42
N HIS A 308 -6.78 14.89 -5.62
CA HIS A 308 -7.56 16.09 -5.36
C HIS A 308 -7.58 16.95 -6.61
N ARG A 309 -8.78 17.33 -7.05
CA ARG A 309 -8.97 18.18 -8.22
C ARG A 309 -8.64 19.62 -7.85
N GLY A 310 -7.80 20.24 -8.67
CA GLY A 310 -7.29 21.59 -8.45
C GLY A 310 -5.84 21.58 -7.95
N ASP A 311 -5.30 22.75 -7.64
CA ASP A 311 -3.91 22.93 -7.20
C ASP A 311 -3.73 22.55 -5.71
N TRP A 312 -4.37 21.47 -5.26
CA TRP A 312 -4.14 21.00 -3.90
C TRP A 312 -2.92 20.08 -3.85
N ALA A 313 -1.91 20.58 -3.16
CA ALA A 313 -0.89 19.76 -2.55
C ALA A 313 -0.56 20.33 -1.17
N TRP A 314 -0.38 19.46 -0.19
CA TRP A 314 0.22 19.85 1.09
C TRP A 314 1.74 20.11 0.97
N TRP A 315 2.29 20.03 -0.24
CA TRP A 315 3.66 20.33 -0.58
C TRP A 315 3.72 21.32 -1.75
N PRO A 316 4.78 22.13 -1.88
CA PRO A 316 4.94 23.04 -3.02
C PRO A 316 5.15 22.25 -4.32
N VAL A 317 4.07 22.06 -5.08
CA VAL A 317 4.08 21.44 -6.42
C VAL A 317 5.08 22.20 -7.29
N GLY A 318 6.15 21.53 -7.72
CA GLY A 318 7.21 22.12 -8.55
C GLY A 318 8.56 22.31 -7.85
N ASN A 319 8.66 22.14 -6.52
CA ASN A 319 9.95 22.07 -5.84
C ASN A 319 10.29 20.63 -5.41
N GLN A 320 10.54 19.78 -6.42
CA GLN A 320 10.96 18.39 -6.19
C GLN A 320 12.30 18.25 -5.45
N LYS A 321 13.04 19.35 -5.25
CA LYS A 321 14.27 19.32 -4.45
C LYS A 321 14.00 19.16 -2.95
N ILE A 322 12.83 19.57 -2.46
CA ILE A 322 12.47 19.51 -1.04
C ILE A 322 11.44 18.42 -0.71
N TYR A 323 10.65 18.01 -1.71
CA TYR A 323 9.70 16.91 -1.58
C TYR A 323 10.37 15.61 -2.04
N SER A 324 10.91 14.83 -1.09
CA SER A 324 11.49 13.52 -1.36
C SER A 324 11.07 12.53 -0.28
N PRO A 325 10.08 11.65 -0.57
CA PRO A 325 9.59 10.65 0.38
C PRO A 325 10.71 9.80 0.99
N MET A 326 11.76 9.50 0.23
CA MET A 326 12.88 8.66 0.68
C MET A 326 13.86 9.40 1.61
N HIS A 327 13.79 10.72 1.69
CA HIS A 327 14.72 11.55 2.46
C HIS A 327 14.04 12.43 3.52
N PHE A 328 12.73 12.28 3.74
CA PHE A 328 12.07 13.02 4.81
C PHE A 328 12.70 12.72 6.18
N GLY A 329 12.89 13.79 6.96
CA GLY A 329 13.51 13.73 8.28
C GLY A 329 15.04 13.54 8.31
N SER A 330 15.72 13.39 7.16
CA SER A 330 17.20 13.33 7.10
C SER A 330 17.84 14.71 7.04
N ASP A 331 19.13 14.78 7.36
CA ASP A 331 19.92 16.02 7.27
C ASP A 331 19.81 16.67 5.88
N GLY A 332 19.55 17.98 5.85
CA GLY A 332 19.37 18.74 4.59
C GLY A 332 17.98 18.64 3.95
N PHE A 333 17.08 17.82 4.50
CA PHE A 333 15.68 17.75 4.08
C PHE A 333 14.76 18.27 5.19
N PRO A 334 13.76 19.10 4.86
CA PRO A 334 12.80 19.57 5.86
C PRO A 334 11.97 18.41 6.41
N LYS A 335 11.52 18.53 7.65
CA LYS A 335 10.51 17.61 8.19
C LYS A 335 9.22 17.74 7.39
N PHE A 336 8.50 16.64 7.28
CA PHE A 336 7.21 16.56 6.62
C PHE A 336 6.23 17.57 7.21
N ASP A 337 6.17 17.68 8.53
CA ASP A 337 5.29 18.62 9.22
C ASP A 337 5.61 20.09 8.86
N ASP A 338 6.88 20.42 8.68
CA ASP A 338 7.31 21.75 8.25
C ASP A 338 6.86 22.03 6.82
N LEU A 339 7.05 21.07 5.89
CA LEU A 339 6.57 21.15 4.51
C LEU A 339 5.05 21.34 4.46
N ARG A 340 4.31 20.54 5.23
CA ARG A 340 2.85 20.59 5.31
C ARG A 340 2.36 21.97 5.76
N ASN A 341 3.04 22.57 6.74
CA ASN A 341 2.69 23.89 7.27
C ASN A 341 2.98 25.05 6.30
N MET A 342 3.77 24.83 5.24
CA MET A 342 4.01 25.83 4.19
C MET A 342 2.84 25.95 3.19
N SER A 343 1.93 24.96 3.15
CA SER A 343 0.79 24.98 2.24
C SER A 343 -0.39 25.76 2.83
N ALA A 344 -0.93 26.71 2.08
CA ALA A 344 -2.16 27.40 2.44
C ALA A 344 -3.35 26.45 2.22
N ALA A 345 -4.15 26.19 3.25
CA ALA A 345 -5.22 25.19 3.16
C ALA A 345 -6.61 25.74 3.54
N THR A 346 -7.47 25.75 2.53
CA THR A 346 -8.91 25.44 2.62
C THR A 346 -9.32 24.76 1.32
N LEU A 347 -9.76 23.50 1.37
CA LEU A 347 -10.42 22.89 0.22
C LEU A 347 -11.91 23.17 0.25
N PRO A 348 -12.48 23.72 -0.84
CA PRO A 348 -13.91 23.67 -1.02
C PRO A 348 -14.33 22.21 -1.18
N CYS A 349 -15.46 21.85 -0.60
CA CYS A 349 -16.17 20.63 -0.95
C CYS A 349 -17.53 21.01 -1.53
N LYS A 350 -17.77 20.60 -2.77
CA LYS A 350 -19.09 20.58 -3.38
C LYS A 350 -19.61 19.15 -3.30
N PRO A 351 -20.65 18.89 -2.49
CA PRO A 351 -21.19 17.54 -2.37
C PRO A 351 -21.59 16.95 -3.72
N LEU A 352 -21.37 15.64 -3.89
CA LEU A 352 -21.94 14.91 -5.02
C LEU A 352 -23.46 14.71 -4.81
N ALA A 353 -24.14 14.30 -5.87
CA ALA A 353 -25.54 13.91 -5.76
C ALA A 353 -25.70 12.71 -4.81
N PRO A 354 -26.81 12.61 -4.06
CA PRO A 354 -27.06 11.46 -3.20
C PRO A 354 -26.97 10.14 -3.98
N GLY A 355 -26.18 9.20 -3.47
CA GLY A 355 -26.00 7.89 -4.08
C GLY A 355 -24.97 7.84 -5.21
N ALA A 356 -24.16 8.88 -5.41
CA ALA A 356 -23.04 8.84 -6.35
C ALA A 356 -22.10 7.65 -6.07
N ASP A 357 -21.62 7.05 -7.14
CA ASP A 357 -20.68 5.92 -7.13
C ASP A 357 -19.36 6.31 -7.79
N LEU A 358 -18.38 5.41 -7.77
CA LEU A 358 -17.04 5.70 -8.29
C LEU A 358 -17.00 5.87 -9.83
N SER A 359 -18.10 5.66 -10.55
CA SER A 359 -18.19 5.90 -12.00
C SER A 359 -18.61 7.33 -12.36
N GLN A 360 -18.99 8.15 -11.37
CA GLN A 360 -19.43 9.54 -11.52
C GLN A 360 -18.38 10.52 -11.01
#